data_AF-A0A6I7QYY3-F1
#
_entry.id   AF-A0A6I7QYY3-F1
#
_cell.length_a   1.000
_cell.length_b   1.000
_cell.length_c   1.000
_cell.angle_alpha   90.00
_cell.angle_beta   90.00
_cell.angle_gamma   90.00
#
_symmetry.space_group_name_H-M   'P 1'
#
loop_
_entity.id
_entity.type
_entity.pdbx_description
1 polymer ?
#
loop_
_entity_poly.entity_id
_entity_poly.type
_entity_poly.pdbx_seq_one_letter_code
_entity_poly.pdbx_strand_id
1 'polypeptide(L)'
;LRLSKGAVATLGSSGNIAPGDRGSVEVHLHGSRGRIRVDAISGEMYMRLHDGREDHIAASFPGYPGMVPARRFVEMILDGADPPFPGRTNGLYTVEILDAAYRSAEGGGIPVSVADLYR
;
A
#
# COMPACT_ATOMS: atom_id res chain seq x y z
N LEU A 1 5.45 -11.34 -3.36
CA LEU A 1 4.34 -11.83 -2.50
C LEU A 1 3.35 -12.64 -3.34
N ARG A 2 2.87 -13.77 -2.83
CA ARG A 2 1.75 -14.53 -3.43
C ARG A 2 0.55 -14.45 -2.49
N LEU A 3 -0.56 -13.89 -2.99
CA LEU A 3 -1.79 -13.72 -2.22
C LEU A 3 -2.65 -14.99 -2.28
N SER A 4 -3.53 -15.18 -1.29
CA SER A 4 -4.34 -16.40 -1.12
C SER A 4 -5.22 -16.74 -2.32
N LYS A 5 -5.64 -15.74 -3.10
CA LYS A 5 -6.45 -15.91 -4.32
C LYS A 5 -5.63 -15.97 -5.62
N GLY A 6 -4.32 -16.20 -5.53
CA GLY A 6 -3.43 -16.36 -6.69
C GLY A 6 -2.89 -15.07 -7.30
N ALA A 7 -3.32 -13.91 -6.82
CA ALA A 7 -2.72 -12.64 -7.21
C ALA A 7 -1.25 -12.56 -6.74
N VAL A 8 -0.41 -11.90 -7.53
CA VAL A 8 0.99 -11.65 -7.22
C VAL A 8 1.16 -10.17 -6.95
N ALA A 9 1.91 -9.86 -5.90
CA ALA A 9 2.23 -8.49 -5.53
C ALA A 9 3.73 -8.33 -5.28
N THR A 10 4.24 -7.15 -5.61
CA THR A 10 5.59 -6.70 -5.28
C THR A 10 5.45 -5.49 -4.36
N LEU A 11 6.23 -5.49 -3.30
CA LEU A 11 6.35 -4.38 -2.35
C LEU A 11 7.83 -4.06 -2.22
N GLY A 12 8.16 -2.78 -2.22
CA GLY A 12 9.53 -2.31 -2.06
C GLY A 12 9.56 -0.92 -1.46
N SER A 13 10.65 -0.62 -0.77
CA SER A 13 10.99 0.71 -0.28
C SER A 13 12.51 0.81 -0.23
N SER A 14 13.05 2.00 -0.54
CA SER A 14 14.49 2.23 -0.57
C SER A 14 15.00 3.10 0.59
N GLY A 15 14.10 3.74 1.36
CA GLY A 15 14.44 4.54 2.55
C GLY A 15 15.46 5.67 2.34
N ASN A 16 15.80 6.00 1.09
CA ASN A 16 16.95 6.83 0.70
C ASN A 16 16.55 8.23 0.21
N ILE A 17 15.43 8.76 0.71
CA ILE A 17 14.91 10.08 0.34
C ILE A 17 15.85 11.16 0.88
N ALA A 18 16.38 12.01 0.00
CA ALA A 18 17.29 13.10 0.36
C ALA A 18 16.52 14.38 0.73
N PRO A 19 17.15 15.32 1.47
CA PRO A 19 16.53 16.63 1.71
C PRO A 19 16.13 17.33 0.40
N GLY A 20 14.87 17.76 0.30
CA GLY A 20 14.32 18.41 -0.88
C GLY A 20 13.71 17.45 -1.91
N ASP A 21 13.93 16.14 -1.78
CA ASP A 21 13.20 15.13 -2.53
C ASP A 21 11.78 14.98 -1.98
N ARG A 22 10.78 14.97 -2.87
CA ARG A 22 9.37 14.79 -2.48
C ARG A 22 9.05 13.34 -2.13
N GLY A 23 9.97 12.42 -2.43
CA GLY A 23 9.78 10.99 -2.32
C GLY A 23 8.96 10.42 -3.47
N SER A 24 8.74 9.12 -3.41
CA SER A 24 7.89 8.39 -4.36
C SER A 24 7.02 7.41 -3.59
N VAL A 25 5.73 7.44 -3.90
CA VAL A 25 4.74 6.45 -3.43
C VAL A 25 3.87 6.09 -4.62
N GLU A 26 4.21 4.97 -5.25
CA GLU A 26 3.55 4.51 -6.46
C GLU A 26 2.76 3.23 -6.20
N VAL A 27 1.54 3.17 -6.73
CA VAL A 27 0.69 1.98 -6.70
C VAL A 27 0.32 1.58 -8.10
N HIS A 28 0.64 0.34 -8.45
CA HIS A 28 0.33 -0.26 -9.74
C HIS A 28 -0.69 -1.38 -9.53
N LEU A 29 -1.85 -1.26 -10.17
CA LEU A 29 -2.90 -2.26 -10.14
C LEU A 29 -3.11 -2.80 -11.54
N HIS A 30 -2.98 -4.12 -11.69
CA HIS A 30 -3.17 -4.82 -12.96
C HIS A 30 -4.30 -5.82 -12.83
N GLY A 31 -5.26 -5.75 -13.74
CA GLY A 31 -6.41 -6.64 -13.77
C GLY A 31 -6.78 -7.05 -15.19
N SER A 32 -7.80 -7.90 -15.31
CA SER A 32 -8.25 -8.43 -16.60
C SER A 32 -8.82 -7.38 -17.56
N ARG A 33 -9.23 -6.21 -17.05
CA ARG A 33 -9.84 -5.14 -17.85
C ARG A 33 -8.93 -3.94 -18.09
N GLY A 34 -7.70 -3.98 -17.62
CA GLY A 34 -6.76 -2.86 -17.72
C GLY A 34 -5.80 -2.74 -16.54
N ARG A 35 -5.16 -1.59 -16.46
CA ARG A 35 -4.23 -1.22 -15.39
C ARG A 35 -4.44 0.20 -14.92
N ILE A 36 -4.07 0.44 -13.67
CA ILE A 36 -4.02 1.76 -13.04
C ILE A 36 -2.63 1.96 -12.47
N ARG A 37 -2.07 3.15 -12.66
CA ARG A 37 -0.90 3.67 -11.96
C ARG A 37 -1.32 4.92 -11.19
N VAL A 38 -0.98 4.96 -9.91
CA VAL A 38 -1.20 6.12 -9.04
C VAL A 38 0.15 6.57 -8.49
N ASP A 39 0.47 7.84 -8.64
CA ASP A 39 1.53 8.52 -7.90
C ASP A 39 0.87 9.33 -6.78
N ALA A 40 1.01 8.87 -5.54
CA ALA A 40 0.36 9.50 -4.39
C ALA A 40 1.04 10.80 -3.95
N ILE A 41 2.26 11.10 -4.43
CA ILE A 41 2.98 12.34 -4.09
C ILE A 41 2.52 13.48 -4.99
N SER A 42 2.40 13.25 -6.29
CA SER A 42 1.87 14.25 -7.23
C SER A 42 0.33 14.27 -7.29
N GLY A 43 -0.31 13.15 -6.93
CA GLY A 43 -1.73 12.93 -7.15
C GLY A 43 -2.08 12.62 -8.60
N GLU A 44 -1.10 12.32 -9.44
CA GLU A 44 -1.31 11.86 -10.82
C GLU A 44 -1.87 10.43 -10.83
N MET A 45 -2.85 10.18 -11.69
CA MET A 45 -3.33 8.84 -11.95
C MET A 45 -3.46 8.60 -13.45
N TYR A 46 -2.96 7.45 -13.89
CA TYR A 46 -3.09 6.97 -15.25
C TYR A 46 -3.81 5.64 -15.26
N MET A 47 -4.83 5.52 -16.10
CA MET A 47 -5.56 4.29 -16.34
C MET A 47 -5.51 3.92 -17.82
N ARG A 48 -5.26 2.65 -18.11
CA ARG A 48 -5.39 2.09 -19.46
C ARG A 48 -6.27 0.87 -19.44
N LEU A 49 -7.36 0.92 -20.20
CA LEU A 49 -8.32 -0.16 -20.35
C LEU A 49 -7.90 -1.14 -21.46
N HIS A 50 -8.41 -2.37 -21.38
CA HIS A 50 -8.16 -3.43 -22.35
C HIS A 50 -8.64 -3.09 -23.77
N ASP A 51 -9.61 -2.20 -23.91
CA ASP A 51 -10.15 -1.70 -25.18
C ASP A 51 -9.31 -0.56 -25.79
N GLY A 52 -8.19 -0.20 -25.15
CA GLY A 52 -7.26 0.84 -25.60
C GLY A 52 -7.60 2.25 -25.12
N ARG A 53 -8.74 2.46 -24.44
CA ARG A 53 -9.05 3.76 -23.83
C ARG A 53 -8.07 4.07 -22.70
N GLU A 54 -7.78 5.36 -22.55
CA GLU A 54 -6.91 5.88 -21.50
C GLU A 54 -7.59 7.05 -20.79
N ASP A 55 -7.42 7.08 -19.46
CA ASP A 55 -7.80 8.22 -18.64
C ASP A 55 -6.57 8.71 -17.89
N HIS A 56 -6.36 10.02 -17.93
CA HIS A 56 -5.24 10.70 -17.28
C HIS A 56 -5.83 11.75 -16.33
N ILE A 57 -5.67 11.52 -15.04
CA ILE A 57 -6.00 12.48 -14.00
C ILE A 57 -4.73 13.28 -13.71
N ALA A 58 -4.80 14.58 -13.99
CA ALA A 58 -3.68 15.50 -13.78
C ALA A 58 -3.31 15.59 -12.29
N ALA A 59 -2.03 15.89 -12.04
CA ALA A 59 -1.52 16.14 -10.70
C ALA A 59 -2.36 17.21 -9.97
N SER A 60 -2.80 16.88 -8.76
CA SER A 60 -3.63 17.76 -7.92
C SER A 60 -2.92 18.19 -6.63
N PHE A 61 -1.68 17.72 -6.40
CA PHE A 61 -0.89 17.94 -5.18
C PHE A 61 -1.74 18.02 -3.91
N PRO A 62 -2.57 16.99 -3.64
CA PRO A 62 -3.38 16.98 -2.45
C PRO A 62 -2.41 16.86 -1.28
N GLY A 63 -2.14 17.96 -0.58
CA GLY A 63 -1.22 17.93 0.56
C GLY A 63 -1.55 16.77 1.50
N TYR A 64 -0.53 16.15 2.10
CA TYR A 64 -0.75 14.98 2.96
C TYR A 64 -1.83 15.31 4.00
N PRO A 65 -2.92 14.53 4.08
CA PRO A 65 -4.05 14.84 4.94
C PRO A 65 -3.74 14.50 6.41
N GLY A 66 -2.69 15.09 6.97
CA GLY A 66 -2.13 14.73 8.29
C GLY A 66 -3.09 14.91 9.46
N MET A 67 -4.11 15.78 9.31
CA MET A 67 -5.15 15.95 10.32
C MET A 67 -6.25 14.88 10.26
N VAL A 68 -6.40 14.17 9.14
CA VAL A 68 -7.48 13.18 8.97
C VAL A 68 -7.34 12.03 9.99
N PRO A 69 -6.16 11.40 10.19
CA PRO A 69 -6.01 10.36 11.20
C PRO A 69 -6.35 10.83 12.61
N ALA A 70 -5.87 12.01 13.02
CA ALA A 70 -6.14 12.55 14.36
C ALA A 70 -7.63 12.84 14.57
N ARG A 71 -8.31 13.43 13.57
CA ARG A 71 -9.75 13.68 13.63
C ARG A 71 -10.54 12.37 13.73
N ARG A 72 -10.24 11.38 12.89
CA ARG A 72 -10.88 10.06 12.94
C ARG A 72 -10.68 9.38 14.30
N PHE A 73 -9.50 9.57 14.91
CA PHE A 73 -9.24 9.06 16.25
C PHE A 73 -10.15 9.66 17.32
N VAL A 74 -10.36 10.98 17.29
CA VAL A 74 -11.29 11.65 18.21
C VAL A 74 -12.73 11.19 17.98
N GLU A 75 -13.18 11.10 16.72
CA GLU A 75 -14.52 10.61 16.35
C GLU A 75 -14.77 9.20 16.90
N MET A 76 -13.79 8.28 16.81
CA MET A 76 -13.92 6.94 17.40
C MET A 76 -14.14 6.95 18.91
N ILE A 77 -13.43 7.83 19.63
CA ILE A 77 -13.55 7.93 21.09
C ILE A 77 -14.91 8.49 21.50
N LEU A 78 -15.38 9.51 20.78
CA LEU A 78 -16.62 10.23 21.13
C LEU A 78 -17.88 9.50 20.66
N ASP A 79 -17.85 8.99 19.43
CA ASP A 79 -19.04 8.45 18.75
C ASP A 79 -19.07 6.92 18.76
N GLY A 80 -18.02 6.27 19.30
CA GLY A 80 -17.90 4.81 19.32
C GLY A 80 -17.77 4.19 17.93
N ALA A 81 -17.31 4.97 16.94
CA ALA A 81 -17.14 4.50 15.57
C ALA A 81 -16.07 3.39 15.47
N ASP A 82 -16.26 2.46 14.55
CA ASP A 82 -15.25 1.44 14.24
C ASP A 82 -13.99 2.06 13.63
N PRO A 83 -12.79 1.52 13.94
CA PRO A 83 -11.57 1.98 13.33
C PRO A 83 -11.57 1.73 11.82
N PRO A 84 -11.30 2.77 10.99
CA PRO A 84 -11.26 2.61 9.54
C PRO A 84 -10.14 1.67 9.09
N PHE A 85 -9.12 1.48 9.94
CA PHE A 85 -8.02 0.54 9.74
C PHE A 85 -7.86 -0.32 11.01
N PRO A 86 -8.64 -1.41 11.15
CA PRO A 86 -8.60 -2.25 12.33
C PRO A 86 -7.22 -2.90 12.55
N GLY A 87 -6.77 -2.92 13.81
CA GLY A 87 -5.48 -3.52 14.15
C GLY A 87 -5.39 -5.02 13.86
N ARG A 88 -6.49 -5.77 14.05
CA ARG A 88 -6.54 -7.22 13.83
C ARG A 88 -6.32 -7.64 12.37
N THR A 89 -6.64 -6.77 11.42
CA THR A 89 -6.50 -7.06 9.98
C THR A 89 -5.40 -6.22 9.38
N ASN A 90 -5.56 -4.90 9.34
CA ASN A 90 -4.64 -4.02 8.64
C ASN A 90 -3.29 -3.95 9.35
N GLY A 91 -3.31 -3.74 10.67
CA GLY A 91 -2.08 -3.68 11.48
C GLY A 91 -1.33 -5.01 11.46
N LEU A 92 -1.99 -6.09 11.85
CA LEU A 92 -1.39 -7.42 11.94
C LEU A 92 -0.82 -7.89 10.60
N TYR A 93 -1.61 -7.84 9.52
CA TYR A 93 -1.16 -8.33 8.21
C TYR A 93 0.01 -7.50 7.66
N THR A 94 0.07 -6.22 7.98
CA THR A 94 1.23 -5.38 7.61
C THR A 94 2.50 -5.89 8.29
N VAL A 95 2.44 -6.14 9.60
CA VAL A 95 3.60 -6.60 10.37
C VAL A 95 4.02 -8.01 9.94
N GLU A 96 3.07 -8.92 9.71
CA GLU A 96 3.35 -10.27 9.22
C GLU A 96 4.07 -10.27 7.87
N ILE A 97 3.64 -9.42 6.93
CA ILE A 97 4.31 -9.30 5.62
C ILE A 97 5.73 -8.79 5.79
N LEU A 98 5.97 -7.82 6.67
CA LEU A 98 7.30 -7.28 6.94
C LEU A 98 8.20 -8.34 7.59
N ASP A 99 7.73 -9.05 8.62
CA ASP A 99 8.48 -10.12 9.28
C ASP A 99 8.84 -11.23 8.28
N ALA A 100 7.88 -11.71 7.49
CA ALA A 100 8.13 -12.70 6.45
C ALA A 100 9.14 -12.22 5.39
N ALA A 101 9.12 -10.94 5.02
CA ALA A 101 10.07 -10.36 4.09
C ALA A 101 11.50 -10.30 4.68
N TYR A 102 11.64 -9.92 5.95
CA TYR A 102 12.94 -9.91 6.64
C TYR A 102 13.52 -11.31 6.75
N ARG A 103 12.73 -12.30 7.21
CA ARG A 103 13.18 -13.71 7.28
C ARG A 103 13.53 -14.27 5.91
N SER A 104 12.77 -13.92 4.87
CA SER A 104 13.09 -14.31 3.50
C SER A 104 14.45 -13.75 3.08
N ALA A 105 14.74 -12.49 3.40
CA ALA A 105 16.02 -11.86 3.09
C ALA A 105 17.20 -12.52 3.84
N GLU A 106 17.05 -12.81 5.13
CA GLU A 106 18.05 -13.54 5.93
C GLU A 106 18.34 -14.93 5.38
N GLY A 107 17.30 -15.61 4.87
CA GLY A 107 17.41 -16.92 4.22
C GLY A 107 17.87 -16.88 2.75
N GLY A 108 18.35 -15.74 2.24
CA GLY A 108 18.83 -15.62 0.85
C GLY A 108 17.71 -15.56 -0.20
N GLY A 109 16.55 -15.02 0.16
CA GLY A 109 15.41 -14.84 -0.73
C GLY A 109 14.48 -16.06 -0.83
N ILE A 110 14.59 -17.03 0.07
CA ILE A 110 13.69 -18.18 0.08
C ILE A 110 12.25 -17.76 0.43
N PRO A 111 11.22 -18.41 -0.13
CA PRO A 111 9.83 -18.13 0.24
C PRO A 111 9.55 -18.41 1.72
N VAL A 112 8.89 -17.47 2.40
CA VAL A 112 8.39 -17.63 3.77
C VAL A 112 6.87 -17.56 3.77
N SER A 113 6.22 -18.51 4.44
CA SER A 113 4.77 -18.49 4.66
C SER A 113 4.44 -17.68 5.90
N VAL A 114 3.45 -16.79 5.81
CA VAL A 114 2.93 -16.04 6.98
C VAL A 114 2.42 -16.99 8.06
N ALA A 115 1.82 -18.12 7.69
CA ALA A 115 1.33 -19.10 8.65
C ALA A 115 2.44 -19.75 9.50
N ASP A 116 3.69 -19.72 9.03
CA ASP A 116 4.84 -20.28 9.75
C ASP A 116 5.42 -19.30 10.78
N LEU A 117 4.94 -18.04 10.83
CA LEU A 117 5.41 -17.03 11.80
C LEU A 117 4.93 -17.30 13.24
N TYR A 118 3.90 -18.12 13.42
CA TYR A 118 3.27 -18.42 14.71
C TYR A 118 3.68 -19.77 15.30
N ARG A 119 4.69 -20.41 14.74
CA ARG A 119 5.20 -21.72 15.19
C ARG A 119 6.49 -21.58 15.99
#